data_AF-A0A962X9L2-F1
#
_entry.id   AF-A0A962X9L2-F1
#
_cell.length_a   1.000
_cell.length_b   1.000
_cell.length_c   1.000
_cell.angle_alpha   90.00
_cell.angle_beta   90.00
_cell.angle_gamma   90.00
#
_symmetry.space_group_name_H-M   'P 1'
#
loop_
_entity.id
_entity.type
_entity.pdbx_description
1 polymer ?
#
loop_
_entity_poly.entity_id
_entity_poly.type
_entity_poly.pdbx_seq_one_letter_code
_entity_poly.pdbx_strand_id
1 'polypeptide(L)'
;MLRANDLIWYFVINNYLLGKDPYPFDLLYWNSDSTRMPKAMHSFYLRNMYQKNRLREPGGITLAGVPIDLRNIKTPVYFLSASEDHIAPWTSTYAGTQLVGGPVKFVLSGSGHIAGVINPASSDKYGYWTNPATPPSPDDWQRDAAKQEGSWWPDWLDWLKPNAGPLIPARTPGDGKLKPVEDAPGSYVKMRY
;
A
#
# COMPACT_ATOMS: atom_id res chain seq x y z
N MET A 1 -13.61 -5.52 7.36
CA MET A 1 -12.84 -6.78 7.43
C MET A 1 -12.47 -7.20 6.02
N LEU A 2 -11.31 -7.86 5.82
CA LEU A 2 -11.02 -8.60 4.60
C LEU A 2 -12.27 -9.44 4.42
N ARG A 3 -13.01 -9.25 3.32
CA ARG A 3 -14.43 -9.59 3.20
C ARG A 3 -14.75 -10.79 4.08
N ALA A 4 -15.41 -10.54 5.22
CA ALA A 4 -15.56 -11.56 6.26
C ALA A 4 -16.20 -12.84 5.69
N ASN A 5 -17.04 -12.69 4.67
CA ASN A 5 -17.62 -13.80 3.93
C ASN A 5 -16.61 -14.68 3.20
N ASP A 6 -15.62 -14.09 2.54
CA ASP A 6 -14.71 -14.84 1.66
C ASP A 6 -13.54 -15.48 2.45
N LEU A 7 -13.14 -14.89 3.59
CA LEU A 7 -12.06 -15.44 4.42
C LEU A 7 -12.56 -16.18 5.66
N ILE A 8 -13.53 -15.63 6.40
CA ILE A 8 -13.97 -16.19 7.69
C ILE A 8 -15.05 -17.24 7.45
N TRP A 9 -16.11 -16.92 6.68
CA TRP A 9 -17.21 -17.87 6.48
C TRP A 9 -16.86 -19.03 5.56
N TYR A 10 -16.06 -18.80 4.51
CA TYR A 10 -15.53 -19.91 3.70
C TYR A 10 -14.69 -20.87 4.56
N PHE A 11 -13.82 -20.35 5.43
CA PHE A 11 -13.01 -21.14 6.35
C PHE A 11 -13.87 -21.89 7.38
N VAL A 12 -14.80 -21.21 8.03
CA VAL A 12 -15.70 -21.84 9.02
C VAL A 12 -16.53 -22.95 8.39
N ILE A 13 -17.07 -22.74 7.18
CA ILE A 13 -17.91 -23.75 6.52
C ILE A 13 -17.05 -24.90 5.98
N ASN A 14 -16.00 -24.63 5.19
CA ASN A 14 -15.27 -25.69 4.52
C ASN A 14 -14.26 -26.39 5.43
N ASN A 15 -13.53 -25.66 6.26
CA ASN A 15 -12.46 -26.23 7.08
C ASN A 15 -12.97 -26.75 8.43
N TYR A 16 -13.76 -25.94 9.14
CA TYR A 16 -14.22 -26.31 10.47
C TYR A 16 -15.42 -27.25 10.44
N LEU A 17 -16.46 -26.94 9.65
CA LEU A 17 -17.69 -27.77 9.61
C LEU A 17 -17.57 -28.98 8.67
N LEU A 18 -16.95 -28.82 7.49
CA LEU A 18 -16.87 -29.89 6.48
C LEU A 18 -15.54 -30.66 6.49
N GLY A 19 -14.57 -30.27 7.33
CA GLY A 19 -13.28 -30.96 7.45
C GLY A 19 -12.44 -30.97 6.18
N LYS A 20 -12.67 -30.05 5.24
CA LYS A 20 -11.90 -29.96 4.00
C LYS A 20 -10.60 -29.20 4.25
N ASP A 21 -9.53 -29.60 3.57
CA ASP A 21 -8.29 -28.83 3.57
C ASP A 21 -8.52 -27.44 2.98
N PRO A 22 -7.86 -26.39 3.52
CA PRO A 22 -8.02 -25.03 3.01
C PRO A 22 -7.52 -25.00 1.57
N TYR A 23 -8.32 -24.42 0.68
CA TYR A 23 -7.86 -24.18 -0.69
C TYR A 23 -6.57 -23.36 -0.61
N PRO A 24 -5.50 -23.76 -1.32
CA PRO A 24 -4.24 -23.03 -1.31
C PRO A 24 -4.47 -21.66 -1.93
N PHE A 25 -4.76 -20.69 -1.08
CA PHE A 25 -5.00 -19.30 -1.42
C PHE A 25 -3.73 -18.53 -1.05
N ASP A 26 -3.05 -18.02 -2.05
CA ASP A 26 -1.81 -17.23 -1.94
C ASP A 26 -1.89 -16.15 -0.85
N LEU A 27 -3.03 -15.46 -0.74
CA LEU A 27 -3.25 -14.43 0.28
C LEU A 27 -3.28 -14.99 1.70
N LEU A 28 -3.85 -16.18 1.90
CA LEU A 28 -3.86 -16.83 3.22
C LEU A 28 -2.47 -17.30 3.60
N TYR A 29 -1.71 -17.82 2.64
CA TYR A 29 -0.32 -18.21 2.88
C TYR A 29 0.49 -17.00 3.35
N TRP A 30 0.46 -15.90 2.60
CA TRP A 30 1.12 -14.65 2.98
C TRP A 30 0.64 -14.11 4.34
N ASN A 31 -0.67 -14.12 4.61
CA ASN A 31 -1.20 -13.58 5.86
C ASN A 31 -0.81 -14.43 7.08
N SER A 32 -0.64 -15.74 6.90
CA SER A 32 -0.22 -16.65 7.96
C SER A 32 1.28 -16.56 8.28
N ASP A 33 2.09 -16.04 7.35
CA ASP A 33 3.55 -15.93 7.51
C ASP A 33 3.94 -14.66 8.28
N SER A 34 3.76 -14.73 9.61
CA SER A 34 3.93 -13.60 10.52
C SER A 34 5.40 -13.21 10.71
N THR A 35 5.63 -11.91 10.95
CA THR A 35 6.95 -11.36 11.29
C THR A 35 6.99 -10.83 12.71
N ARG A 36 8.17 -10.90 13.36
CA ARG A 36 8.38 -10.30 14.69
C ARG A 36 8.84 -8.85 14.55
N MET A 37 8.35 -7.98 15.43
CA MET A 37 8.77 -6.58 15.51
C MET A 37 9.48 -6.30 16.84
N PRO A 38 10.62 -5.58 16.84
CA PRO A 38 11.25 -5.14 18.08
C PRO A 38 10.30 -4.31 18.95
N LYS A 39 10.25 -4.61 20.26
CA LYS A 39 9.33 -3.97 21.22
C LYS A 39 9.35 -2.44 21.15
N ALA A 40 10.55 -1.85 21.07
CA ALA A 40 10.71 -0.40 21.02
C ALA A 40 10.07 0.22 19.77
N MET A 41 10.29 -0.39 18.61
CA MET A 41 9.69 0.03 17.34
C MET A 41 8.16 -0.11 17.39
N HIS A 42 7.67 -1.29 17.78
CA HIS A 42 6.23 -1.56 17.83
C HIS A 42 5.49 -0.62 18.81
N SER A 43 6.05 -0.41 20.00
CA SER A 43 5.46 0.49 21.01
C SER A 43 5.48 1.95 20.53
N PHE A 44 6.55 2.37 19.86
CA PHE A 44 6.64 3.70 19.27
C PHE A 44 5.59 3.90 18.19
N TYR A 45 5.43 2.93 17.29
CA TYR A 45 4.47 2.99 16.19
C TYR A 45 3.03 3.07 16.70
N LEU A 46 2.61 2.18 17.60
CA LEU A 46 1.25 2.20 18.15
C LEU A 46 0.93 3.50 18.90
N ARG A 47 1.87 3.98 19.72
CA ARG A 47 1.64 5.17 20.54
C ARG A 47 1.62 6.45 19.69
N ASN A 48 2.57 6.60 18.78
CA ASN A 48 2.71 7.86 18.05
C ASN A 48 1.83 7.90 16.79
N MET A 49 1.53 6.78 16.15
CA MET A 49 0.69 6.76 14.94
C MET A 49 -0.78 6.53 15.29
N TYR A 50 -1.12 5.42 15.94
CA TYR A 50 -2.53 5.06 16.18
C TYR A 50 -3.16 5.84 17.33
N GLN A 51 -2.49 5.95 18.47
CA GLN A 51 -3.09 6.59 19.65
C GLN A 51 -3.03 8.12 19.60
N LYS A 52 -1.87 8.67 19.22
CA LYS A 52 -1.61 10.11 19.26
C LYS A 52 -1.58 10.79 17.90
N ASN A 53 -1.53 10.03 16.80
CA ASN A 53 -1.48 10.55 15.43
C ASN A 53 -0.46 11.68 15.21
N ARG A 54 0.74 11.57 15.79
CA ARG A 54 1.75 12.65 15.83
C ARG A 54 2.45 12.89 14.50
N LEU A 55 2.42 11.93 13.57
CA LEU A 55 3.09 12.10 12.28
C LEU A 55 2.46 13.20 11.42
N ARG A 56 1.15 13.47 11.58
CA ARG A 56 0.47 14.56 10.86
C ARG A 56 0.89 15.94 11.37
N GLU A 57 1.43 16.02 12.57
CA GLU A 57 1.82 17.27 13.22
C GLU A 57 3.26 17.61 12.82
N PRO A 58 3.53 18.79 12.26
CA PRO A 58 4.90 19.23 12.01
C PRO A 58 5.75 19.21 13.29
N GLY A 59 6.82 18.41 13.28
CA GLY A 59 7.68 18.20 14.46
C GLY A 59 7.06 17.30 15.53
N GLY A 60 5.91 16.68 15.29
CA GLY A 60 5.22 15.80 16.24
C GLY A 60 6.01 14.53 16.56
N ILE A 61 6.90 14.09 15.69
CA ILE A 61 7.88 13.04 15.98
C ILE A 61 9.30 13.52 15.65
N THR A 62 10.29 12.97 16.35
CA THR A 62 11.71 13.16 16.06
C THR A 62 12.35 11.79 15.86
N LEU A 63 13.00 11.60 14.71
CA LEU A 63 13.71 10.38 14.36
C LEU A 63 15.15 10.73 14.00
N ALA A 64 16.12 10.00 14.54
CA ALA A 64 17.55 10.26 14.34
C ALA A 64 17.96 11.73 14.63
N GLY A 65 17.34 12.36 15.63
CA GLY A 65 17.60 13.77 15.99
C GLY A 65 16.92 14.80 15.07
N VAL A 66 16.16 14.35 14.06
CA VAL A 66 15.49 15.24 13.10
C VAL A 66 13.98 15.28 13.40
N PRO A 67 13.40 16.47 13.66
CA PRO A 67 11.95 16.63 13.75
C PRO A 67 11.32 16.41 12.36
N ILE A 68 10.27 15.59 12.30
CA ILE A 68 9.63 15.20 11.04
C ILE A 68 8.49 16.15 10.71
N ASP A 69 8.51 16.69 9.51
CA ASP A 69 7.44 17.51 8.93
C ASP A 69 7.18 17.04 7.50
N LEU A 70 5.99 16.47 7.24
CA LEU A 70 5.62 15.93 5.94
C LEU A 70 5.55 17.00 4.85
N ARG A 71 5.38 18.27 5.21
CA ARG A 71 5.38 19.40 4.26
C ARG A 71 6.74 19.60 3.60
N ASN A 72 7.81 19.03 4.16
CA ASN A 72 9.15 19.07 3.57
C ASN A 72 9.35 18.04 2.44
N ILE A 73 8.41 17.10 2.26
CA ILE A 73 8.42 16.21 1.09
C ILE A 73 8.03 17.04 -0.13
N LYS A 74 8.99 17.29 -1.04
CA LYS A 74 8.78 18.06 -2.28
C LYS A 74 8.72 17.22 -3.54
N THR A 75 9.09 15.94 -3.43
CA THR A 75 8.99 14.98 -4.52
C THR A 75 7.53 14.73 -4.90
N PRO A 76 7.22 14.51 -6.19
CA PRO A 76 5.89 14.06 -6.60
C PRO A 76 5.47 12.78 -5.86
N VAL A 77 4.21 12.74 -5.41
CA VAL A 77 3.67 11.62 -4.64
C VAL A 77 2.48 11.00 -5.36
N TYR A 78 2.51 9.69 -5.53
CA TYR A 78 1.37 8.90 -5.96
C TYR A 78 0.76 8.21 -4.74
N PHE A 79 -0.45 8.61 -4.35
CA PHE A 79 -1.20 7.99 -3.27
C PHE A 79 -2.25 7.04 -3.83
N LEU A 80 -2.16 5.77 -3.45
CA LEU A 80 -3.17 4.77 -3.74
C LEU A 80 -3.94 4.42 -2.46
N SER A 81 -5.26 4.33 -2.58
CA SER A 81 -6.13 3.69 -1.59
C SER A 81 -7.07 2.71 -2.27
N ALA A 82 -7.71 1.81 -1.52
CA ALA A 82 -8.73 0.91 -2.04
C ALA A 82 -10.11 1.24 -1.45
N SER A 83 -11.15 1.26 -2.28
CA SER A 83 -12.49 1.79 -1.97
C SER A 83 -13.21 1.01 -0.87
N GLU A 84 -13.00 -0.30 -0.80
CA GLU A 84 -13.58 -1.20 0.22
C GLU A 84 -12.54 -1.59 1.30
N ASP A 85 -11.43 -0.85 1.39
CA ASP A 85 -10.46 -1.04 2.46
C ASP A 85 -11.03 -0.56 3.79
N HIS A 86 -10.97 -1.44 4.76
CA HIS A 86 -11.45 -1.25 6.13
C HIS A 86 -10.30 -1.35 7.14
N ILE A 87 -9.12 -1.80 6.71
CA ILE A 87 -7.89 -1.77 7.50
C ILE A 87 -7.36 -0.34 7.46
N ALA A 88 -7.31 0.24 6.25
CA ALA A 88 -6.97 1.62 6.00
C ALA A 88 -8.10 2.28 5.18
N PRO A 89 -9.16 2.78 5.83
CA PRO A 89 -10.27 3.44 5.13
C PRO A 89 -9.76 4.55 4.21
N TRP A 90 -10.18 4.53 2.95
CA TRP A 90 -9.60 5.43 1.95
C TRP A 90 -9.81 6.91 2.28
N THR A 91 -10.90 7.27 2.95
CA THR A 91 -11.16 8.64 3.43
C THR A 91 -10.16 9.08 4.51
N SER A 92 -9.66 8.13 5.31
CA SER A 92 -8.63 8.39 6.32
C SER A 92 -7.24 8.55 5.68
N THR A 93 -6.90 7.70 4.72
CA THR A 93 -5.62 7.81 3.99
C THR A 93 -5.61 8.99 3.01
N TYR A 94 -6.77 9.39 2.48
CA TYR A 94 -6.94 10.59 1.65
C TYR A 94 -6.44 11.86 2.34
N ALA A 95 -6.59 11.96 3.67
CA ALA A 95 -6.08 13.09 4.44
C ALA A 95 -4.56 13.30 4.25
N GLY A 96 -3.80 12.25 3.90
CA GLY A 96 -2.37 12.33 3.58
C GLY A 96 -2.06 13.24 2.38
N THR A 97 -2.99 13.38 1.43
CA THR A 97 -2.86 14.28 0.27
C THR A 97 -2.71 15.75 0.68
N GLN A 98 -3.21 16.10 1.87
CA GLN A 98 -3.18 17.47 2.41
C GLN A 98 -1.99 17.71 3.35
N LEU A 99 -1.17 16.69 3.64
CA LEU A 99 -0.06 16.77 4.59
C LEU A 99 1.30 16.93 3.91
N VAL A 100 1.46 16.37 2.72
CA VAL A 100 2.72 16.43 1.97
C VAL A 100 2.83 17.75 1.20
N GLY A 101 4.07 18.24 1.00
CA GLY A 101 4.30 19.53 0.35
C GLY A 101 4.57 19.48 -1.16
N GLY A 102 4.68 18.29 -1.74
CA GLY A 102 4.92 18.05 -3.16
C GLY A 102 3.61 17.84 -3.92
N PRO A 103 3.65 17.80 -5.27
CA PRO A 103 2.46 17.53 -6.06
C PRO A 103 1.95 16.10 -5.79
N VAL A 104 0.64 15.96 -5.61
CA VAL A 104 -0.01 14.69 -5.29
C VAL A 104 -0.92 14.25 -6.42
N LYS A 105 -0.80 12.99 -6.82
CA LYS A 105 -1.81 12.26 -7.57
C LYS A 105 -2.46 11.25 -6.63
N PHE A 106 -3.76 11.39 -6.37
CA PHE A 106 -4.53 10.40 -5.61
C PHE A 106 -5.29 9.49 -6.56
N VAL A 107 -5.25 8.18 -6.30
CA VAL A 107 -5.95 7.15 -7.05
C VAL A 107 -6.68 6.23 -6.09
N LEU A 108 -7.94 5.92 -6.39
CA LEU A 108 -8.74 4.99 -5.62
C LEU A 108 -8.96 3.72 -6.43
N SER A 109 -8.38 2.59 -6.06
CA SER A 109 -8.70 1.30 -6.67
C SER A 109 -10.03 0.77 -6.16
N GLY A 110 -10.76 0.01 -6.98
CA GLY A 110 -11.87 -0.79 -6.48
C GLY A 110 -11.41 -1.92 -5.55
N SER A 111 -12.37 -2.58 -4.89
CA SER A 111 -12.14 -3.71 -3.97
C SER A 111 -11.47 -3.33 -2.63
N GLY A 112 -11.12 -4.33 -1.83
CA GLY A 112 -10.55 -4.18 -0.49
C GLY A 112 -9.02 -4.18 -0.44
N HIS A 113 -8.47 -4.08 0.78
CA HIS A 113 -7.03 -3.88 1.06
C HIS A 113 -6.05 -4.59 0.11
N ILE A 114 -6.13 -5.92 -0.01
CA ILE A 114 -5.18 -6.66 -0.85
C ILE A 114 -5.65 -6.70 -2.31
N ALA A 115 -6.91 -7.04 -2.56
CA ALA A 115 -7.43 -7.24 -3.91
C ALA A 115 -7.48 -5.95 -4.76
N GLY A 116 -7.61 -4.79 -4.13
CA GLY A 116 -7.55 -3.49 -4.81
C GLY A 116 -6.12 -3.08 -5.16
N VAL A 117 -5.16 -3.37 -4.27
CA VAL A 117 -3.75 -3.05 -4.48
C VAL A 117 -3.10 -4.04 -5.45
N ILE A 118 -3.29 -5.35 -5.22
CA ILE A 118 -2.79 -6.44 -6.04
C ILE A 118 -3.81 -6.76 -7.14
N ASN A 119 -3.86 -5.87 -8.13
CA ASN A 119 -4.70 -6.03 -9.32
C ASN A 119 -3.79 -5.99 -10.56
N PRO A 120 -3.34 -7.14 -11.10
CA PRO A 120 -2.38 -7.18 -12.19
C PRO A 120 -2.82 -6.38 -13.42
N ALA A 121 -1.89 -5.86 -14.22
CA ALA A 121 -2.21 -5.06 -15.42
C ALA A 121 -3.08 -5.81 -16.45
N SER A 122 -3.01 -7.15 -16.47
CA SER A 122 -3.83 -8.01 -17.32
C SER A 122 -5.22 -8.33 -16.72
N SER A 123 -5.58 -7.72 -15.59
CA SER A 123 -6.85 -7.95 -14.91
C SER A 123 -7.88 -6.90 -15.31
N ASP A 124 -9.03 -7.36 -15.77
CA ASP A 124 -10.19 -6.53 -16.09
C ASP A 124 -11.12 -6.34 -14.87
N LYS A 125 -10.61 -6.56 -13.66
CA LYS A 125 -11.40 -6.51 -12.42
C LYS A 125 -11.32 -5.14 -11.74
N TYR A 126 -12.39 -4.81 -11.03
CA TYR A 126 -12.56 -3.74 -10.04
C TYR A 126 -12.60 -2.30 -10.59
N GLY A 127 -11.77 -1.96 -11.57
CA GLY A 127 -11.61 -0.57 -11.99
C GLY A 127 -10.92 0.29 -10.93
N TYR A 128 -10.76 1.58 -11.24
CA TYR A 128 -10.19 2.58 -10.35
C TYR A 128 -10.73 3.98 -10.67
N TRP A 129 -10.55 4.93 -9.77
CA TRP A 129 -10.97 6.31 -9.94
C TRP A 129 -9.77 7.25 -9.91
N THR A 130 -9.81 8.27 -10.76
CA THR A 130 -8.81 9.34 -10.81
C THR A 130 -9.51 10.70 -10.86
N ASN A 131 -8.89 11.69 -10.26
CA ASN A 131 -9.33 13.08 -10.34
C ASN A 131 -8.06 13.95 -10.39
N PRO A 132 -7.95 14.89 -11.35
CA PRO A 132 -6.78 15.78 -11.45
C PRO A 132 -6.63 16.72 -10.25
N ALA A 133 -7.70 16.97 -9.50
CA ALA A 133 -7.67 17.78 -8.29
C ALA A 133 -7.62 16.91 -7.03
N THR A 134 -7.10 17.49 -5.94
CA THR A 134 -7.10 16.88 -4.59
C THR A 134 -7.70 17.86 -3.57
N PRO A 135 -9.02 18.16 -3.65
CA PRO A 135 -9.68 19.05 -2.68
C PRO A 135 -9.58 18.49 -1.26
N PRO A 136 -9.74 19.31 -0.21
CA PRO A 136 -9.63 18.82 1.17
C PRO A 136 -10.66 17.75 1.54
N SER A 137 -11.83 17.74 0.90
CA SER A 137 -12.91 16.80 1.17
C SER A 137 -12.76 15.54 0.29
N PRO A 138 -12.67 14.34 0.89
CA PRO A 138 -12.66 13.10 0.12
C PRO A 138 -13.96 12.89 -0.68
N ASP A 139 -15.11 13.34 -0.16
CA ASP A 139 -16.40 13.19 -0.84
C ASP A 139 -16.47 14.06 -2.09
N ASP A 140 -15.91 15.29 -2.04
CA ASP A 140 -15.78 16.15 -3.21
C ASP A 140 -14.85 15.52 -4.25
N TRP A 141 -13.73 14.96 -3.80
CA TRP A 141 -12.81 14.25 -4.69
C TRP A 141 -13.51 13.10 -5.41
N GLN A 142 -14.25 12.26 -4.68
CA GLN A 142 -14.94 11.09 -5.22
C GLN A 142 -16.09 11.46 -6.16
N ARG A 143 -16.87 12.50 -5.84
CA ARG A 143 -17.96 13.00 -6.68
C ARG A 143 -17.46 13.38 -8.07
N ASP A 144 -16.30 14.05 -8.12
CA ASP A 144 -15.75 14.60 -9.35
C ASP A 144 -14.71 13.65 -10.00
N ALA A 145 -14.51 12.45 -9.43
CA ALA A 145 -13.57 11.47 -9.95
C ALA A 145 -14.14 10.67 -11.12
N ALA A 146 -13.31 10.47 -12.15
CA ALA A 146 -13.64 9.62 -13.30
C ALA A 146 -13.27 8.16 -13.00
N LYS A 147 -14.23 7.26 -13.21
CA LYS A 147 -13.98 5.81 -13.16
C LYS A 147 -13.28 5.36 -14.45
N GLN A 148 -12.26 4.54 -14.27
CA GLN A 148 -11.53 3.81 -15.30
C GLN A 148 -11.74 2.30 -15.07
N GLU A 149 -11.79 1.52 -16.14
CA GLU A 149 -11.88 0.06 -16.04
C GLU A 149 -10.49 -0.58 -15.89
N GLY A 150 -10.47 -1.82 -15.38
CA GLY A 150 -9.24 -2.60 -15.21
C GLY A 150 -8.35 -2.17 -14.05
N SER A 151 -7.05 -2.45 -14.17
CA SER A 151 -6.05 -2.18 -13.14
C SER A 151 -5.54 -0.73 -13.14
N TRP A 152 -5.19 -0.22 -11.96
CA TRP A 152 -4.51 1.07 -11.77
C TRP A 152 -3.00 1.00 -12.07
N TRP A 153 -2.41 -0.20 -12.21
CA TRP A 153 -0.96 -0.36 -12.41
C TRP A 153 -0.43 0.36 -13.66
N PRO A 154 -1.11 0.32 -14.83
CA PRO A 154 -0.70 1.10 -16.00
C PRO A 154 -0.70 2.61 -15.75
N ASP A 155 -1.71 3.13 -15.02
CA ASP A 155 -1.78 4.56 -14.67
C ASP A 155 -0.60 5.00 -13.80
N TRP A 156 -0.22 4.16 -12.82
CA TRP A 156 0.96 4.40 -12.00
C TRP A 156 2.26 4.35 -12.82
N LEU A 157 2.39 3.38 -13.72
CA LEU A 157 3.56 3.27 -14.60
C LEU A 157 3.69 4.49 -15.51
N ASP A 158 2.58 4.97 -16.08
CA ASP A 158 2.56 6.17 -16.92
C ASP A 158 2.90 7.44 -16.13
N TRP A 159 2.46 7.52 -14.86
CA TRP A 159 2.88 8.58 -13.94
C TRP A 159 4.37 8.48 -13.57
N LEU A 160 4.92 7.27 -13.44
CA LEU A 160 6.31 7.04 -13.04
C LEU A 160 7.31 7.33 -14.16
N LYS A 161 7.00 6.98 -15.42
CA LYS A 161 7.88 7.17 -16.60
C LYS A 161 8.55 8.54 -16.67
N PRO A 162 7.84 9.69 -16.60
CA PRO A 162 8.48 11.01 -16.66
C PRO A 162 9.36 11.30 -15.44
N ASN A 163 9.15 10.62 -14.31
CA ASN A 163 9.93 10.75 -13.07
C ASN A 163 11.11 9.76 -12.99
N ALA A 164 11.23 8.80 -13.92
CA ALA A 164 12.22 7.72 -13.88
C ALA A 164 13.53 8.04 -14.63
N GLY A 165 13.60 9.19 -15.31
CA GLY A 165 14.71 9.54 -16.18
C GLY A 165 14.69 8.82 -17.53
N PRO A 166 15.74 8.97 -18.35
CA PRO A 166 15.81 8.37 -19.67
C PRO A 166 16.00 6.85 -19.59
N LEU A 167 15.51 6.14 -20.62
CA LEU A 167 15.83 4.72 -20.79
C LEU A 167 17.32 4.53 -21.07
N ILE A 168 17.90 3.56 -20.38
CA ILE A 168 19.30 3.15 -20.54
C ILE A 168 19.36 1.64 -20.79
N PRO A 169 20.47 1.12 -21.34
CA PRO A 169 20.69 -0.32 -21.40
C PRO A 169 20.53 -0.98 -20.03
N ALA A 170 19.87 -2.14 -20.00
CA ALA A 170 19.69 -2.91 -18.78
C ALA A 170 21.04 -3.25 -18.14
N ARG A 171 21.14 -3.09 -16.82
CA ARG A 171 22.35 -3.38 -16.05
C ARG A 171 22.33 -4.83 -15.55
N THR A 172 23.49 -5.47 -15.50
CA THR A 172 23.61 -6.79 -14.87
C THR A 172 23.86 -6.62 -13.37
N PRO A 173 23.13 -7.35 -12.49
CA PRO A 173 23.46 -7.39 -11.08
C PRO A 173 24.93 -7.80 -10.87
N GLY A 174 25.70 -6.96 -10.20
CA GLY A 174 27.13 -7.17 -9.94
C GLY A 174 28.10 -6.34 -10.79
N ASP A 175 27.64 -5.67 -11.86
CA ASP A 175 28.51 -4.80 -12.69
C ASP A 175 28.94 -3.51 -11.96
N GLY A 176 28.32 -3.20 -10.82
CA GLY A 176 28.62 -2.02 -10.01
C GLY A 176 29.64 -2.27 -8.90
N LYS A 177 29.65 -1.38 -7.90
CA LYS A 177 30.54 -1.49 -6.74
C LYS A 177 30.15 -2.60 -5.75
N LEU A 178 28.91 -3.09 -5.84
CA LEU A 178 28.34 -4.06 -4.91
C LEU A 178 28.27 -5.43 -5.60
N LYS A 179 28.77 -6.46 -4.93
CA LYS A 179 28.72 -7.84 -5.40
C LYS A 179 27.39 -8.49 -4.99
N PRO A 180 26.80 -9.37 -5.84
CA PRO A 180 25.66 -10.19 -5.42
C PRO A 180 26.03 -11.05 -4.21
N VAL A 181 25.11 -11.17 -3.25
CA VAL A 181 25.30 -11.95 -2.01
C VAL A 181 24.67 -13.34 -2.14
N GLU A 182 23.42 -13.40 -2.60
CA GLU A 182 22.66 -14.63 -2.85
C GLU A 182 21.57 -14.36 -3.90
N ASP A 183 21.03 -15.42 -4.50
CA ASP A 183 19.90 -15.31 -5.42
C ASP A 183 18.60 -14.90 -4.69
N ALA A 184 17.76 -14.12 -5.37
CA ALA A 184 16.41 -13.85 -4.90
C ALA A 184 15.62 -15.17 -4.72
N PRO A 185 14.73 -15.28 -3.71
CA PRO A 185 14.22 -14.20 -2.86
C PRO A 185 15.04 -13.96 -1.59
N GLY A 186 16.23 -14.55 -1.49
CA GLY A 186 17.12 -14.42 -0.34
C GLY A 186 16.71 -15.25 0.88
N SER A 187 17.53 -15.16 1.93
CA SER A 187 17.45 -15.93 3.17
C SER A 187 16.48 -15.34 4.19
N TYR A 188 16.37 -14.00 4.26
CA TYR A 188 15.59 -13.33 5.30
C TYR A 188 14.08 -13.61 5.19
N VAL A 189 13.54 -13.65 3.98
CA VAL A 189 12.12 -13.96 3.74
C VAL A 189 11.76 -15.42 4.04
N LYS A 190 12.77 -16.31 4.14
CA LYS A 190 12.56 -17.74 4.43
C LYS A 190 12.59 -18.04 5.92
N MET A 191 12.94 -17.06 6.77
CA MET A 191 13.00 -17.24 8.22
C MET A 191 11.59 -17.39 8.81
N ARG A 192 11.41 -18.39 9.67
CA ARG A 192 10.16 -18.62 10.41
C ARG A 192 10.36 -18.32 11.89
N TYR A 193 9.28 -17.90 12.55
CA TYR A 193 9.27 -17.43 13.94
C TYR A 193 8.21 -18.10 14.78
#